data_AF-A0AA95F5C9-F1
#
_entry.id   AF-A0AA95F5C9-F1
#
_cell.length_a   1.000
_cell.length_b   1.000
_cell.length_c   1.000
_cell.angle_alpha   90.00
_cell.angle_beta   90.00
_cell.angle_gamma   90.00
#
_symmetry.space_group_name_H-M   'P 1'
#
loop_
_entity.id
_entity.type
_entity.pdbx_description
1 polymer ?
#
loop_
_entity_poly.entity_id
_entity_poly.type
_entity_poly.pdbx_seq_one_letter_code
_entity_poly.pdbx_strand_id
1 'polypeptide(L)'
;MTVITHNRRRSRLSTLIDQPGGISAGVALTQAKANLAEMAERSRAVIEEQVAALAALRPAAVAPEEAARLLDQAYDHSSALIDAAGPFELKDLCAAAANLCDLIDAAPEDKPFDWRIVTVHAQALRLLLTLPAEAAEARTQVLASLKDVLKAKVPGGAQSDD
;
A
#
# COMPACT_ATOMS: atom_id res chain seq x y z
N MET A 1 -58.08 -27.34 -19.09
CA MET A 1 -57.50 -25.99 -18.98
C MET A 1 -56.84 -25.87 -17.63
N THR A 2 -55.50 -25.81 -17.58
CA THR A 2 -54.76 -25.79 -16.31
C THR A 2 -54.28 -24.37 -16.06
N VAL A 3 -54.83 -23.71 -15.05
CA VAL A 3 -54.44 -22.34 -14.67
C VAL A 3 -53.21 -22.45 -13.76
N ILE A 4 -52.04 -22.04 -14.26
CA ILE A 4 -50.80 -21.99 -13.48
C ILE A 4 -50.80 -20.66 -12.70
N THR A 5 -50.95 -20.74 -11.37
CA THR A 5 -50.85 -19.56 -10.49
C THR A 5 -49.43 -19.45 -9.93
N HIS A 6 -48.66 -18.48 -10.42
CA HIS A 6 -47.30 -18.22 -9.93
C HIS A 6 -47.35 -17.40 -8.63
N ASN A 7 -47.16 -18.06 -7.47
CA ASN A 7 -47.03 -17.37 -6.19
C ASN A 7 -45.60 -16.83 -6.02
N ARG A 8 -45.37 -15.56 -6.36
CA ARG A 8 -44.10 -14.86 -6.07
C ARG A 8 -44.02 -14.57 -4.57
N ARG A 9 -43.42 -15.47 -3.79
CA ARG A 9 -43.09 -15.18 -2.38
C ARG A 9 -42.15 -13.97 -2.33
N ARG A 10 -42.56 -12.92 -1.62
CA ARG A 10 -41.76 -11.71 -1.42
C ARG A 10 -40.46 -12.10 -0.70
N SER A 11 -39.30 -11.76 -1.28
CA SER A 11 -37.99 -12.12 -0.74
C SER A 11 -37.74 -11.44 0.62
N ARG A 12 -37.07 -12.13 1.55
CA ARG A 12 -36.63 -11.57 2.83
C ARG A 12 -35.80 -10.29 2.67
N LEU A 13 -35.09 -10.16 1.56
CA LEU A 13 -34.31 -8.97 1.20
C LEU A 13 -35.22 -7.76 0.92
N SER A 14 -36.36 -7.98 0.26
CA SER A 14 -37.36 -6.92 0.01
C SER A 14 -38.02 -6.43 1.29
N THR A 15 -38.19 -7.29 2.31
CA THR A 15 -38.72 -6.86 3.60
C THR A 15 -37.69 -6.15 4.49
N LEU A 16 -36.39 -6.37 4.25
CA LEU A 16 -35.31 -5.73 5.01
C LEU A 16 -35.01 -4.30 4.53
N ILE A 17 -35.20 -4.02 3.24
CA ILE A 17 -34.99 -2.68 2.66
C ILE A 17 -35.93 -1.63 3.29
N ASP A 18 -37.14 -2.03 3.68
CA ASP A 18 -38.16 -1.14 4.24
C ASP A 18 -38.09 -1.04 5.79
N GLN A 19 -37.13 -1.70 6.44
CA GLN A 19 -37.02 -1.65 7.91
C GLN A 19 -36.39 -0.32 8.37
N PRO A 20 -36.99 0.35 9.36
CA PRO A 20 -36.41 1.55 9.97
C PRO A 20 -35.12 1.20 10.73
N GLY A 21 -34.11 2.07 10.65
CA GLY A 21 -32.82 1.91 11.33
C GLY A 21 -31.59 1.93 10.40
N GLY A 22 -31.80 1.91 9.06
CA GLY A 22 -30.73 2.14 8.10
C GLY A 22 -30.32 3.60 8.01
N ILE A 23 -29.03 3.85 7.76
CA ILE A 23 -28.51 5.17 7.37
C ILE A 23 -28.26 5.18 5.86
N SER A 24 -28.37 6.35 5.23
CA SER A 24 -28.02 6.45 3.81
C SER A 24 -26.52 6.22 3.61
N ALA A 25 -26.14 5.68 2.45
CA ALA A 25 -24.73 5.50 2.10
C ALA A 25 -23.94 6.81 2.19
N GLY A 26 -24.56 7.95 1.84
CA GLY A 26 -23.93 9.27 1.96
C GLY A 26 -23.67 9.70 3.40
N VAL A 27 -24.58 9.40 4.33
CA VAL A 27 -24.38 9.64 5.77
C VAL A 27 -23.27 8.73 6.31
N ALA A 28 -23.30 7.44 5.94
CA ALA A 28 -22.26 6.49 6.31
C ALA A 28 -20.86 6.92 5.82
N LEU A 29 -20.74 7.36 4.56
CA LEU A 29 -19.48 7.86 4.00
C LEU A 29 -19.01 9.12 4.74
N THR A 30 -19.91 10.06 5.01
CA THR A 30 -19.56 11.30 5.74
C THR A 30 -19.03 10.98 7.13
N GLN A 31 -19.70 10.07 7.85
CA GLN A 31 -19.26 9.65 9.19
C GLN A 31 -17.91 8.91 9.13
N ALA A 32 -17.72 8.00 8.16
CA ALA A 32 -16.45 7.31 7.97
C ALA A 32 -15.29 8.28 7.69
N LYS A 33 -15.51 9.29 6.84
CA LYS A 33 -14.51 10.34 6.55
C LYS A 33 -14.17 11.17 7.79
N ALA A 34 -15.16 11.50 8.62
CA ALA A 34 -14.93 12.22 9.87
C ALA A 34 -14.07 11.40 10.84
N ASN A 35 -14.40 10.11 11.02
CA ASN A 35 -13.62 9.21 11.86
C ASN A 35 -12.18 9.05 11.35
N LEU A 36 -11.98 8.96 10.03
CA LEU A 36 -10.63 8.90 9.44
C LEU A 36 -9.86 10.19 9.68
N ALA A 37 -10.49 11.36 9.55
CA ALA A 37 -9.83 12.65 9.77
C ALA A 37 -9.26 12.78 11.19
N GLU A 38 -9.94 12.23 12.20
CA GLU A 38 -9.44 12.18 13.59
C GLU A 38 -8.17 11.33 13.74
N MET A 39 -7.94 10.38 12.83
CA MET A 39 -6.78 9.48 12.85
C MET A 39 -5.60 9.97 12.00
N ALA A 40 -5.74 11.10 11.28
CA ALA A 40 -4.76 11.56 10.29
C ALA A 40 -3.37 11.80 10.89
N GLU A 41 -3.27 12.52 12.01
CA GLU A 41 -1.99 12.79 12.69
C GLU A 41 -1.34 11.51 13.20
N ARG A 42 -2.13 10.58 13.73
CA ARG A 42 -1.61 9.28 14.20
C ARG A 42 -1.08 8.46 13.03
N SER A 43 -1.80 8.40 11.92
CA SER A 43 -1.33 7.72 10.72
C SER A 43 -0.04 8.37 10.19
N ARG A 44 0.03 9.70 10.16
CA ARG A 44 1.23 10.43 9.74
C ARG A 44 2.46 10.06 10.58
N ALA A 45 2.30 10.00 11.90
CA ALA A 45 3.36 9.58 12.81
C ALA A 45 3.83 8.14 12.53
N VAL A 46 2.88 7.21 12.30
CA VAL A 46 3.22 5.81 11.95
C VAL A 46 3.99 5.76 10.63
N ILE A 47 3.56 6.50 9.61
CA ILE A 47 4.26 6.55 8.32
C ILE A 47 5.70 7.03 8.51
N GLU A 48 5.90 8.13 9.24
CA GLU A 48 7.24 8.68 9.50
C GLU A 48 8.13 7.70 10.29
N GLU A 49 7.56 7.00 11.26
CA GLU A 49 8.23 5.94 12.02
C GLU A 49 8.66 4.78 11.12
N GLN A 50 7.77 4.26 10.27
CA GLN A 50 8.09 3.15 9.37
C GLN A 50 9.17 3.54 8.36
N VAL A 51 9.12 4.76 7.81
CA VAL A 51 10.16 5.27 6.90
C VAL A 51 11.50 5.40 7.62
N ALA A 52 11.50 5.86 8.87
CA ALA A 52 12.72 5.97 9.67
C ALA A 52 13.31 4.58 10.00
N ALA A 53 12.46 3.61 10.36
CA ALA A 53 12.86 2.23 10.62
C ALA A 53 13.47 1.58 9.38
N LEU A 54 12.82 1.74 8.22
CA LEU A 54 13.34 1.26 6.93
C LEU A 54 14.71 1.88 6.60
N ALA A 55 14.90 3.18 6.85
CA ALA A 55 16.17 3.87 6.63
C ALA A 55 17.28 3.45 7.62
N ALA A 56 16.91 2.88 8.77
CA ALA A 56 17.85 2.39 9.77
C ALA A 56 18.36 0.97 9.48
N LEU A 57 17.68 0.21 8.61
CA LEU A 57 18.12 -1.12 8.20
C LEU A 57 19.48 -1.01 7.48
N ARG A 58 20.50 -1.66 8.07
CA ARG A 58 21.87 -1.66 7.57
C ARG A 58 22.34 -3.09 7.39
N PRO A 59 22.88 -3.46 6.21
CA PRO A 59 23.44 -4.78 5.98
C PRO A 59 24.93 -4.71 6.24
N ALA A 60 25.33 -4.57 7.51
CA ALA A 60 26.74 -4.59 7.85
C ALA A 60 27.15 -6.03 8.17
N ALA A 61 27.71 -6.73 7.18
CA ALA A 61 28.38 -8.03 7.31
C ALA A 61 27.63 -9.05 8.19
N VAL A 62 26.35 -9.27 7.87
CA VAL A 62 25.46 -10.15 8.61
C VAL A 62 25.44 -11.55 7.99
N ALA A 63 25.35 -12.57 8.84
CA ALA A 63 25.18 -13.95 8.39
C ALA A 63 23.92 -14.09 7.50
N PRO A 64 23.86 -15.05 6.56
CA PRO A 64 22.73 -15.18 5.63
C PRO A 64 21.35 -15.20 6.29
N GLU A 65 21.21 -15.86 7.44
CA GLU A 65 19.95 -15.91 8.21
C GLU A 65 19.53 -14.53 8.76
N GLU A 66 20.49 -13.72 9.19
CA GLU A 66 20.21 -12.35 9.67
C GLU A 66 19.88 -11.44 8.48
N ALA A 67 20.54 -11.63 7.33
CA ALA A 67 20.17 -10.91 6.11
C ALA A 67 18.73 -11.21 5.69
N ALA A 68 18.28 -12.48 5.78
CA ALA A 68 16.89 -12.85 5.51
C ALA A 68 15.92 -12.18 6.51
N ARG A 69 16.20 -12.24 7.82
CA ARG A 69 15.38 -11.55 8.83
C ARG A 69 15.25 -10.05 8.59
N LEU A 70 16.34 -9.40 8.18
CA LEU A 70 16.31 -7.96 7.89
C LEU A 70 15.50 -7.65 6.62
N LEU A 71 15.42 -8.57 5.66
CA LEU A 71 14.55 -8.41 4.49
C LEU A 71 13.07 -8.58 4.87
N ASP A 72 12.76 -9.55 5.73
CA ASP A 72 11.41 -9.69 6.29
C ASP A 72 10.99 -8.41 7.02
N GLN A 73 11.88 -7.82 7.83
CA GLN A 73 11.63 -6.53 8.48
C GLN A 73 11.40 -5.40 7.47
N ALA A 74 12.19 -5.34 6.39
CA ALA A 74 11.99 -4.33 5.35
C ALA A 74 10.62 -4.47 4.67
N TYR A 75 10.16 -5.70 4.45
CA TYR A 75 8.84 -6.01 3.92
C TYR A 75 7.73 -5.60 4.89
N ASP A 76 7.86 -5.94 6.17
CA ASP A 76 6.90 -5.60 7.22
C ASP A 76 6.77 -4.08 7.38
N HIS A 77 7.89 -3.35 7.41
CA HIS A 77 7.87 -1.88 7.48
C HIS A 77 7.19 -1.26 6.25
N SER A 78 7.41 -1.82 5.06
CA SER A 78 6.78 -1.36 3.82
C SER A 78 5.28 -1.64 3.82
N SER A 79 4.86 -2.81 4.29
CA SER A 79 3.45 -3.19 4.42
C SER A 79 2.72 -2.32 5.46
N ALA A 80 3.32 -2.12 6.63
CA ALA A 80 2.78 -1.25 7.66
C ALA A 80 2.64 0.21 7.19
N LEU A 81 3.56 0.67 6.34
CA LEU A 81 3.46 1.98 5.70
C LEU A 81 2.25 2.05 4.76
N ILE A 82 2.02 1.02 3.92
CA ILE A 82 0.85 0.95 3.03
C ILE A 82 -0.45 0.97 3.85
N ASP A 83 -0.52 0.21 4.94
CA ASP A 83 -1.70 0.15 5.82
C ASP A 83 -2.00 1.51 6.47
N ALA A 84 -0.96 2.25 6.85
CA ALA A 84 -1.12 3.58 7.42
C ALA A 84 -1.49 4.63 6.36
N ALA A 85 -0.89 4.56 5.16
CA ALA A 85 -1.05 5.54 4.09
C ALA A 85 -2.33 5.36 3.26
N GLY A 86 -2.77 4.12 3.05
CA GLY A 86 -3.89 3.75 2.18
C GLY A 86 -5.21 4.46 2.51
N PRO A 87 -5.68 4.47 3.78
CA PRO A 87 -6.92 5.13 4.17
C PRO A 87 -6.98 6.64 3.90
N PHE A 88 -5.83 7.28 3.65
CA PHE A 88 -5.69 8.72 3.44
C PHE A 88 -5.37 9.10 1.99
N GLU A 89 -5.54 8.17 1.05
CA GLU A 89 -5.31 8.39 -0.40
C GLU A 89 -3.87 8.85 -0.73
N LEU A 90 -2.89 8.51 0.12
CA LEU A 90 -1.46 8.80 -0.10
C LEU A 90 -0.85 7.79 -1.09
N LYS A 91 -1.37 7.79 -2.31
CA LYS A 91 -1.13 6.77 -3.35
C LYS A 91 0.33 6.69 -3.78
N ASP A 92 1.04 7.80 -3.75
CA ASP A 92 2.47 7.87 -4.07
C ASP A 92 3.31 7.10 -3.07
N LEU A 93 3.04 7.27 -1.77
CA LEU A 93 3.70 6.50 -0.70
C LEU A 93 3.37 5.01 -0.81
N CYS A 94 2.10 4.66 -1.01
CA CYS A 94 1.70 3.27 -1.21
C CYS A 94 2.39 2.63 -2.43
N ALA A 95 2.47 3.35 -3.54
CA ALA A 95 3.13 2.86 -4.75
C ALA A 95 4.63 2.65 -4.56
N ALA A 96 5.31 3.57 -3.86
CA ALA A 96 6.73 3.44 -3.56
C ALA A 96 7.02 2.26 -2.62
N ALA A 97 6.20 2.05 -1.58
CA ALA A 97 6.35 0.93 -0.67
C ALA A 97 5.99 -0.42 -1.32
N ALA A 98 4.90 -0.48 -2.08
CA ALA A 98 4.53 -1.70 -2.82
C ALA A 98 5.64 -2.10 -3.81
N ASN A 99 6.25 -1.12 -4.48
CA ASN A 99 7.39 -1.39 -5.37
C ASN A 99 8.59 -2.00 -4.64
N LEU A 100 8.80 -1.68 -3.36
CA LEU A 100 9.83 -2.32 -2.54
C LEU A 100 9.43 -3.76 -2.18
N CYS A 101 8.18 -3.99 -1.78
CA CYS A 101 7.66 -5.34 -1.54
C CYS A 101 7.86 -6.24 -2.77
N ASP A 102 7.48 -5.76 -3.96
CA ASP A 102 7.67 -6.49 -5.22
C ASP A 102 9.14 -6.83 -5.49
N LEU A 103 10.07 -5.91 -5.16
CA LEU A 103 11.50 -6.11 -5.31
C LEU A 103 12.09 -7.14 -4.34
N ILE A 104 11.54 -7.20 -3.12
CA ILE A 104 11.92 -8.18 -2.11
C ILE A 104 11.38 -9.56 -2.52
N ASP A 105 10.10 -9.65 -2.92
CA ASP A 105 9.46 -10.89 -3.34
C ASP A 105 10.07 -11.48 -4.62
N ALA A 106 10.50 -10.61 -5.55
CA ALA A 106 11.17 -11.03 -6.78
C ALA A 106 12.66 -11.33 -6.61
N ALA A 107 13.22 -11.17 -5.40
CA ALA A 107 14.63 -11.42 -5.16
C ALA A 107 14.94 -12.93 -5.29
N PRO A 108 15.95 -13.31 -6.08
CA PRO A 108 16.27 -14.71 -6.28
C PRO A 108 16.94 -15.30 -5.04
N GLU A 109 16.46 -16.46 -4.56
CA GLU A 109 16.97 -17.15 -3.36
C GLU A 109 18.46 -17.55 -3.47
N ASP A 110 18.96 -17.74 -4.69
CA ASP A 110 20.33 -18.21 -4.96
C ASP A 110 21.39 -17.09 -4.98
N LYS A 111 20.98 -15.82 -4.83
CA LYS A 111 21.89 -14.67 -4.88
C LYS A 111 21.70 -13.73 -3.70
N PRO A 112 22.79 -13.07 -3.25
CA PRO A 112 22.66 -12.05 -2.22
C PRO A 112 21.82 -10.87 -2.71
N PHE A 113 20.89 -10.43 -1.87
CA PHE A 113 20.05 -9.27 -2.13
C PHE A 113 20.88 -7.97 -2.22
N ASP A 114 20.56 -7.12 -3.20
CA ASP A 114 21.20 -5.81 -3.35
C ASP A 114 20.57 -4.77 -2.43
N TRP A 115 21.10 -4.65 -1.22
CA TRP A 115 20.63 -3.76 -0.17
C TRP A 115 20.60 -2.25 -0.52
N ARG A 116 21.26 -1.84 -1.60
CA ARG A 116 21.13 -0.48 -2.11
C ARG A 116 19.68 -0.16 -2.49
N ILE A 117 18.90 -1.18 -2.88
CA ILE A 117 17.48 -1.07 -3.19
C ILE A 117 16.70 -0.52 -1.98
N VAL A 118 16.79 -1.19 -0.82
CA VAL A 118 16.11 -0.75 0.42
C VAL A 118 16.52 0.67 0.79
N THR A 119 17.81 1.00 0.65
CA THR A 119 18.33 2.35 0.96
C THR A 119 17.72 3.42 0.04
N VAL A 120 17.66 3.15 -1.28
CA VAL A 120 17.08 4.07 -2.27
C VAL A 120 15.60 4.29 -2.01
N HIS A 121 14.83 3.22 -1.75
CA HIS A 121 13.40 3.31 -1.46
C HIS A 121 13.13 4.07 -0.15
N ALA A 122 13.92 3.82 0.90
CA ALA A 122 13.82 4.58 2.15
C ALA A 122 14.08 6.08 1.93
N GLN A 123 15.09 6.44 1.13
CA GLN A 123 15.38 7.84 0.80
C GLN A 123 14.28 8.46 -0.06
N ALA A 124 13.74 7.73 -1.03
CA ALA A 124 12.63 8.19 -1.86
C ALA A 124 11.35 8.43 -1.06
N LEU A 125 11.01 7.52 -0.14
CA LEU A 125 9.88 7.69 0.78
C LEU A 125 10.05 8.92 1.67
N ARG A 126 11.25 9.16 2.21
CA ARG A 126 11.56 10.40 2.94
C ARG A 126 11.37 11.64 2.08
N LEU A 127 11.83 11.61 0.84
CA LEU A 127 11.65 12.72 -0.09
C LEU A 127 10.16 13.00 -0.34
N LEU A 128 9.37 11.95 -0.65
CA LEU A 128 7.92 12.05 -0.85
C LEU A 128 7.19 12.65 0.36
N LEU A 129 7.62 12.34 1.59
CA LEU A 129 7.06 12.94 2.80
C LEU A 129 7.35 14.44 2.94
N THR A 130 8.51 14.89 2.46
CA THR A 130 8.94 16.29 2.56
C THR A 130 8.48 17.18 1.41
N LEU A 131 8.13 16.58 0.27
CA LEU A 131 7.65 17.35 -0.88
C LEU A 131 6.33 18.06 -0.51
N PRO A 132 6.11 19.29 -1.00
CA PRO A 132 4.82 19.96 -0.85
C PRO A 132 3.76 19.30 -1.75
N ALA A 133 2.49 19.65 -1.56
CA ALA A 133 1.38 19.05 -2.31
C ALA A 133 1.42 19.43 -3.80
N GLU A 134 1.96 20.62 -4.10
CA GLU A 134 2.05 21.23 -5.42
C GLU A 134 3.15 20.59 -6.28
N ALA A 135 4.08 19.84 -5.69
CA ALA A 135 5.20 19.21 -6.38
C ALA A 135 4.82 17.89 -7.08
N ALA A 136 3.69 17.86 -7.78
CA ALA A 136 3.14 16.66 -8.42
C ALA A 136 4.10 16.06 -9.48
N GLU A 137 4.76 16.91 -10.27
CA GLU A 137 5.76 16.47 -11.25
C GLU A 137 6.96 15.79 -10.59
N ALA A 138 7.47 16.37 -9.49
CA ALA A 138 8.59 15.80 -8.75
C ALA A 138 8.23 14.45 -8.12
N ARG A 139 7.02 14.31 -7.55
CA ARG A 139 6.52 13.02 -7.03
C ARG A 139 6.45 11.97 -8.14
N THR A 140 5.91 12.35 -9.30
CA THR A 140 5.80 11.47 -10.47
C THR A 140 7.18 11.01 -10.94
N GLN A 141 8.15 11.92 -11.00
CA GLN A 141 9.52 11.61 -11.40
C GLN A 141 10.21 10.65 -10.42
N VAL A 142 10.01 10.83 -9.12
CA VAL A 142 10.54 9.91 -8.09
C VAL A 142 9.95 8.51 -8.30
N LEU A 143 8.64 8.39 -8.49
CA LEU A 143 7.99 7.10 -8.72
C LEU A 143 8.43 6.44 -10.02
N ALA A 144 8.60 7.21 -11.10
CA ALA A 144 9.14 6.70 -12.35
C ALA A 144 10.54 6.11 -12.16
N SER A 145 11.40 6.84 -11.44
CA SER A 145 12.77 6.41 -11.14
C SER A 145 12.81 5.12 -10.31
N LEU A 146 11.90 4.96 -9.33
CA LEU A 146 11.78 3.71 -8.55
C LEU A 146 11.31 2.53 -9.42
N LYS A 147 10.34 2.76 -10.31
CA LYS A 147 9.89 1.73 -11.26
C LYS A 147 11.02 1.28 -12.19
N ASP A 148 11.90 2.19 -12.60
CA ASP A 148 13.06 1.84 -13.40
C ASP A 148 14.05 0.95 -12.62
N VAL A 149 14.19 1.16 -11.30
CA VAL A 149 14.95 0.25 -10.43
C VAL A 149 14.32 -1.15 -10.42
N LEU A 150 12.99 -1.26 -10.28
CA LEU A 150 12.29 -2.55 -10.37
C LEU A 150 12.57 -3.26 -11.69
N LYS A 151 12.39 -2.56 -12.82
CA LYS A 151 12.63 -3.12 -14.16
C LYS A 151 14.08 -3.60 -14.35
N ALA A 152 15.04 -2.85 -13.81
CA ALA A 152 16.46 -3.20 -13.92
C ALA A 152 16.85 -4.39 -13.03
N LYS A 153 16.10 -4.67 -11.95
CA LYS A 153 16.44 -5.68 -10.94
C LYS A 153 15.63 -6.96 -11.06
N VAL A 154 14.46 -6.93 -11.68
CA VAL A 154 13.64 -8.11 -11.95
C VAL A 154 13.79 -8.53 -13.41
N PRO A 155 14.60 -9.57 -13.73
CA PRO A 155 14.74 -10.05 -15.10
C PRO A 155 13.43 -10.71 -15.56
N GLY A 156 12.63 -10.01 -16.37
CA GLY A 156 11.40 -10.54 -16.98
C GLY A 156 10.18 -9.62 -16.94
N GLY A 157 10.19 -8.51 -16.20
CA GLY A 157 9.05 -7.58 -16.06
C GLY A 157 8.76 -6.69 -17.29
N ALA A 158 9.43 -6.92 -18.42
CA ALA A 158 9.24 -6.17 -19.66
C ALA A 158 8.30 -6.91 -20.62
N GLN A 159 7.06 -7.21 -20.21
CA GLN A 159 5.94 -7.52 -21.12
C GLN A 159 4.65 -7.78 -20.33
N SER A 160 3.88 -6.71 -20.10
CA SER A 160 2.41 -6.76 -20.00
C SER A 160 1.87 -5.33 -19.99
N ASP A 161 2.03 -4.65 -21.12
CA ASP A 161 1.16 -3.55 -21.53
C ASP A 161 0.43 -4.06 -22.78
N ASP A 162 -0.75 -4.67 -22.59
CA ASP A 162 -1.86 -4.71 -23.55
C ASP A 162 -3.18 -4.99 -22.79
#